data_AF-A0AAE3H9E7-F1
#
_entry.id   AF-A0AAE3H9E7-F1
#
_cell.length_a   1.000
_cell.length_b   1.000
_cell.length_c   1.000
_cell.angle_alpha   90.00
_cell.angle_beta   90.00
_cell.angle_gamma   90.00
#
_symmetry.space_group_name_H-M   'P 1'
#
loop_
_entity.id
_entity.type
_entity.pdbx_description
1 polymer ?
#
loop_
_entity_poly.entity_id
_entity_poly.type
_entity_poly.pdbx_seq_one_letter_code
_entity_poly.pdbx_strand_id
1 'polypeptide(L)'
;MRSKNKILITLILITLTTSLCAAGDTYHADLNDGSLLLLRAGHVNTDIIEGKPVQSAEPESMNYTVQSIEDSGKYYIVQFTGPTRSMWKQDIESKGASIYGYVPNNAFVMKMNESVKNQVYSLDFVK
;
A
#
# COMPACT_ATOMS: atom_id res chain seq x y z
N MET A 1 -38.24 47.63 -23.81
CA MET A 1 -37.38 46.46 -24.14
C MET A 1 -35.93 46.57 -23.65
N ARG A 2 -35.36 47.77 -23.46
CA ARG A 2 -33.92 47.97 -23.16
C ARG A 2 -33.47 47.64 -21.72
N SER A 3 -34.36 47.62 -20.73
CA SER A 3 -34.04 47.29 -19.33
C SER A 3 -33.93 45.79 -19.06
N LYS A 4 -34.74 44.98 -19.74
CA LYS A 4 -34.74 43.51 -19.59
C LYS A 4 -33.41 42.90 -20.06
N ASN A 5 -32.84 43.43 -21.14
CA ASN A 5 -31.54 42.98 -21.66
C ASN A 5 -30.37 43.37 -20.75
N LYS A 6 -30.46 44.54 -20.09
CA LYS A 6 -29.46 44.94 -19.08
C LYS A 6 -29.52 44.02 -17.85
N ILE A 7 -30.73 43.72 -17.37
CA ILE A 7 -30.94 42.79 -16.24
C ILE A 7 -30.40 41.39 -16.57
N LEU A 8 -30.66 40.88 -17.78
CA LEU A 8 -30.13 39.59 -18.24
C LEU A 8 -28.59 39.57 -18.32
N ILE A 9 -27.98 40.65 -18.85
CA ILE A 9 -26.52 40.77 -18.95
C ILE A 9 -25.87 40.85 -17.56
N THR A 10 -26.46 41.58 -16.60
CA THR A 10 -25.93 41.63 -15.23
C THR A 10 -26.03 40.28 -14.54
N LEU A 11 -27.09 39.50 -14.80
CA LEU A 11 -27.26 38.16 -14.24
C LEU A 11 -26.20 37.18 -14.77
N ILE A 12 -25.86 37.27 -16.07
CA ILE A 12 -24.78 36.48 -16.68
C ILE A 12 -23.40 36.89 -16.13
N LEU A 13 -23.17 38.18 -15.88
CA LEU A 13 -21.90 38.68 -15.33
C LEU A 13 -21.64 38.21 -13.88
N ILE A 14 -22.70 38.10 -13.08
CA ILE A 14 -22.62 37.61 -11.68
C ILE A 14 -22.30 36.10 -11.64
N THR A 15 -22.79 35.31 -12.60
CA THR A 15 -22.52 33.86 -12.63
C THR A 15 -21.09 33.51 -13.08
N LEU A 16 -20.35 34.44 -13.70
CA LEU A 16 -19.05 34.15 -14.30
C LEU A 16 -17.86 34.39 -13.36
N THR A 17 -18.07 34.97 -12.17
CA THR A 17 -16.98 35.32 -11.24
C THR A 17 -16.77 34.36 -10.06
N THR A 18 -17.54 33.27 -9.96
CA THR A 18 -17.40 32.30 -8.85
C THR A 18 -16.42 31.15 -9.10
N SER A 19 -15.73 31.12 -10.24
CA SER A 19 -14.73 30.08 -10.52
C SER A 19 -13.31 30.61 -10.29
N LEU A 20 -12.95 30.80 -9.03
CA LEU A 20 -11.54 30.76 -8.61
C LEU A 20 -11.46 30.59 -7.09
N CYS A 21 -11.21 29.36 -6.66
CA CYS A 21 -10.38 28.97 -5.50
C CYS A 21 -10.62 27.50 -5.15
N ALA A 22 -9.73 26.63 -5.65
CA ALA A 22 -9.40 25.37 -4.98
C ALA A 22 -7.93 25.08 -5.27
N ALA A 23 -7.03 25.91 -4.74
CA ALA A 23 -5.68 25.46 -4.47
C ALA A 23 -5.70 24.89 -3.06
N GLY A 24 -5.88 23.58 -2.99
CA GLY A 24 -5.88 22.80 -1.79
C GLY A 24 -5.82 21.34 -2.21
N ASP A 25 -4.62 20.87 -2.56
CA ASP A 25 -4.32 19.45 -2.43
C ASP A 25 -4.32 19.15 -0.93
N THR A 26 -5.51 18.99 -0.38
CA THR A 26 -5.69 18.15 0.77
C THR A 26 -5.43 16.74 0.25
N TYR A 27 -4.28 16.18 0.62
CA TYR A 27 -4.05 14.74 0.56
C TYR A 27 -5.11 14.07 1.44
N HIS A 28 -6.32 13.89 0.89
CA HIS A 28 -7.29 12.96 1.41
C HIS A 28 -6.73 11.59 1.05
N ALA A 29 -6.00 10.99 1.99
CA ALA A 29 -5.75 9.55 1.94
C ALA A 29 -7.12 8.87 1.91
N ASP A 30 -7.60 8.52 0.73
CA ASP A 30 -8.76 7.65 0.59
C ASP A 30 -8.37 6.33 1.22
N LEU A 31 -8.81 6.09 2.45
CA LEU A 31 -8.50 4.88 3.20
C LEU A 31 -9.09 3.61 2.53
N ASN A 32 -9.92 3.77 1.49
CA ASN A 32 -10.40 2.68 0.64
C ASN A 32 -9.55 2.50 -0.64
N ASP A 33 -8.54 3.32 -0.87
CA ASP A 33 -7.55 3.07 -1.91
C ASP A 33 -6.73 1.84 -1.50
N GLY A 34 -6.93 0.74 -2.23
CA GLY A 34 -6.27 -0.54 -1.99
C GLY A 34 -4.75 -0.53 -2.11
N SER A 35 -4.17 0.64 -2.43
CA SER A 35 -2.73 0.90 -2.41
C SER A 35 -2.18 1.22 -1.00
N LEU A 36 -3.04 1.51 -0.02
CA LEU A 36 -2.63 1.95 1.31
C LEU A 36 -2.47 0.78 2.30
N LEU A 37 -1.25 0.64 2.85
CA LEU A 37 -0.98 -0.20 4.01
C LEU A 37 -1.20 0.61 5.29
N LEU A 38 -2.34 0.40 5.96
CA LEU A 38 -2.67 1.10 7.20
C LEU A 38 -1.95 0.44 8.39
N LEU A 39 -0.86 1.06 8.83
CA LEU A 39 -0.11 0.63 10.00
C LEU A 39 -0.59 1.40 11.24
N ARG A 40 -1.13 0.71 12.24
CA ARG A 40 -1.50 1.33 13.53
C ARG A 40 -0.27 1.84 14.31
N ALA A 41 0.91 1.38 13.91
CA ALA A 41 2.16 1.49 14.65
C ALA A 41 2.99 2.71 14.23
N GLY A 42 2.45 3.93 14.39
CA GLY A 42 3.25 5.16 14.32
C GLY A 42 4.14 5.33 13.07
N HIS A 43 5.33 5.92 13.25
CA HIS A 43 6.27 6.20 12.16
C HIS A 43 7.32 5.08 12.02
N VAL A 44 7.61 4.66 10.78
CA VAL A 44 8.71 3.74 10.47
C VAL A 44 9.89 4.58 9.96
N ASN A 45 10.95 4.69 10.76
CA ASN A 45 12.18 5.35 10.37
C ASN A 45 13.06 4.36 9.58
N THR A 46 13.15 4.56 8.26
CA THR A 46 13.93 3.70 7.35
C THR A 46 15.37 4.15 7.15
N ASP A 47 15.78 5.26 7.77
CA ASP A 47 17.15 5.77 7.69
C ASP A 47 18.10 5.05 8.65
N ILE A 48 17.56 4.17 9.51
CA ILE A 48 18.33 3.38 10.45
C ILE A 48 18.90 2.15 9.73
N ILE A 49 20.04 2.36 9.06
CA ILE A 49 20.89 1.30 8.51
C ILE A 49 21.68 0.67 9.68
N GLU A 50 21.11 -0.39 10.26
CA GLU A 50 21.70 -1.39 11.19
C GLU A 50 22.58 -0.93 12.39
N GLY A 51 22.22 -1.40 13.60
CA GLY A 51 23.23 -1.88 14.55
C GLY A 51 23.58 -1.05 15.79
N LYS A 52 22.84 0.00 16.16
CA LYS A 52 22.99 0.62 17.50
C LYS A 52 21.64 0.88 18.17
N PRO A 53 21.38 0.34 19.37
CA PRO A 53 20.23 0.75 20.15
C PRO A 53 20.45 2.22 20.55
N VAL A 54 19.60 3.10 20.02
CA VAL A 54 19.54 4.49 20.51
C VAL A 54 18.90 4.43 21.88
N GLN A 55 19.74 4.42 22.90
CA GLN A 55 19.32 4.55 24.29
C GLN A 55 19.03 6.02 24.58
N SER A 56 17.76 6.36 24.63
CA SER A 56 17.27 7.48 25.46
C SER A 56 15.83 7.19 25.89
N ALA A 57 15.72 6.90 27.19
CA ALA A 57 14.53 6.85 28.04
C ALA A 57 13.38 5.91 27.62
N GLU A 58 13.44 4.70 28.20
CA GLU A 58 12.41 3.71 28.57
C GLU A 58 10.92 4.13 28.42
N PRO A 59 10.06 3.27 27.83
CA PRO A 59 9.56 2.12 28.58
C PRO A 59 9.91 0.79 27.92
N GLU A 60 10.49 -0.10 28.74
CA GLU A 60 10.68 -1.54 28.58
C GLU A 60 10.84 -2.03 27.14
N SER A 61 12.09 -2.19 26.73
CA SER A 61 12.44 -2.95 25.54
C SER A 61 11.86 -4.35 25.64
N MET A 62 10.73 -4.60 24.96
CA MET A 62 10.51 -5.92 24.39
C MET A 62 11.70 -6.15 23.47
N ASN A 63 12.67 -6.92 23.97
CA ASN A 63 13.73 -7.50 23.16
C ASN A 63 13.03 -8.36 22.10
N TYR A 64 12.72 -7.76 20.95
CA TYR A 64 12.48 -8.51 19.75
C TYR A 64 13.84 -9.06 19.34
N THR A 65 14.21 -10.19 19.93
CA THR A 65 15.21 -11.06 19.35
C THR A 65 14.66 -11.43 17.98
N VAL A 66 15.06 -10.71 16.94
CA VAL A 66 15.04 -11.24 15.59
C VAL A 66 16.07 -12.36 15.64
N GLN A 67 15.63 -13.52 16.13
CA GLN A 67 16.32 -14.76 15.92
C GLN A 67 16.38 -14.85 14.41
N SER A 68 17.54 -14.56 13.85
CA SER A 68 17.82 -14.83 12.46
C SER A 68 17.70 -16.34 12.33
N ILE A 69 16.48 -16.80 12.03
CA ILE A 69 16.23 -18.19 11.76
C ILE A 69 16.85 -18.40 10.39
N GLU A 70 18.14 -18.71 10.40
CA GLU A 70 18.84 -19.23 9.24
C GLU A 70 18.00 -20.42 8.75
N ASP A 71 17.48 -20.25 7.54
CA ASP A 71 16.76 -21.26 6.75
C ASP A 71 15.29 -21.60 7.11
N SER A 72 14.66 -20.98 8.10
CA SER A 72 13.19 -21.07 8.15
C SER A 72 12.58 -20.03 7.23
N GLY A 73 11.85 -20.48 6.20
CA GLY A 73 11.23 -19.59 5.22
C GLY A 73 10.56 -18.35 5.83
N LYS A 74 10.72 -17.21 5.15
CA LYS A 74 10.13 -15.92 5.55
C LYS A 74 8.72 -15.81 5.00
N TYR A 75 7.91 -14.93 5.60
CA TYR A 75 6.59 -14.59 5.09
C TYR A 75 6.68 -13.42 4.11
N TYR A 76 5.98 -13.54 2.99
CA TYR A 76 5.88 -12.53 1.95
C TYR A 76 4.40 -12.31 1.62
N ILE A 77 4.06 -11.10 1.22
CA ILE A 77 2.77 -10.80 0.57
C ILE A 77 3.03 -10.90 -0.93
N VAL A 78 2.41 -11.86 -1.59
CA VAL A 78 2.52 -12.04 -3.05
C VAL A 78 1.26 -11.49 -3.68
N GLN A 79 1.39 -10.44 -4.48
CA GLN A 79 0.26 -9.84 -5.17
C GLN A 79 0.22 -10.30 -6.63
N PHE A 80 -0.96 -10.75 -7.07
CA PHE A 80 -1.19 -11.13 -8.45
C PHE A 80 -1.52 -9.93 -9.32
N THR A 81 -1.18 -9.98 -10.61
CA THR A 81 -1.48 -8.93 -11.59
C THR A 81 -2.97 -8.81 -11.92
N GLY A 82 -3.78 -9.78 -11.52
CA GLY A 82 -5.24 -9.78 -11.74
C GLY A 82 -5.97 -10.73 -10.80
N PRO A 83 -7.26 -11.02 -11.07
CA PRO A 83 -8.07 -11.95 -10.28
C PRO A 83 -7.34 -13.28 -10.08
N THR A 84 -7.23 -13.71 -8.82
CA THR A 84 -6.49 -14.92 -8.47
C THR A 84 -7.07 -16.16 -9.16
N ARG A 85 -6.22 -16.87 -9.90
CA ARG A 85 -6.57 -18.15 -10.53
C ARG A 85 -6.02 -19.30 -9.71
N SER A 86 -6.75 -20.42 -9.65
CA SER A 86 -6.29 -21.62 -8.92
C SER A 86 -4.95 -22.15 -9.44
N MET A 87 -4.71 -22.06 -10.76
CA MET A 87 -3.43 -22.47 -11.38
C MET A 87 -2.23 -21.65 -10.86
N TRP A 88 -2.38 -20.34 -10.68
CA TRP A 88 -1.29 -19.48 -10.21
C TRP A 88 -0.86 -19.82 -8.78
N LYS A 89 -1.82 -20.21 -7.93
CA LYS A 89 -1.52 -20.69 -6.58
C LYS A 89 -0.75 -22.02 -6.62
N GLN A 90 -1.20 -22.96 -7.45
CA GLN A 90 -0.52 -24.24 -7.63
C GLN A 90 0.91 -24.06 -8.17
N ASP A 91 1.10 -23.16 -9.14
CA ASP A 91 2.42 -22.86 -9.70
C ASP A 91 3.37 -22.34 -8.62
N ILE A 92 2.90 -21.48 -7.72
CA ILE A 92 3.70 -20.95 -6.61
C ILE A 92 3.97 -22.03 -5.54
N GLU A 93 2.95 -22.81 -5.17
CA GLU A 93 3.11 -23.91 -4.20
C GLU A 93 4.08 -24.98 -4.71
N SER A 94 4.06 -25.29 -6.01
CA SER A 94 4.98 -26.25 -6.66
C SER A 94 6.46 -25.83 -6.58
N LYS A 95 6.73 -24.53 -6.40
CA LYS A 95 8.09 -24.00 -6.20
C LYS A 95 8.56 -24.11 -4.76
N GLY A 96 7.71 -24.56 -3.83
CA GLY A 96 8.05 -24.72 -2.42
C GLY A 96 7.57 -23.59 -1.52
N ALA A 97 6.60 -22.78 -1.97
CA ALA A 97 5.90 -21.83 -1.12
C ALA A 97 4.69 -22.48 -0.44
N SER A 98 4.29 -21.95 0.72
CA SER A 98 3.07 -22.36 1.42
C SER A 98 2.15 -21.17 1.60
N ILE A 99 0.87 -21.30 1.24
CA ILE A 99 -0.14 -20.24 1.32
C ILE A 99 -0.79 -20.26 2.71
N TYR A 100 -0.85 -19.11 3.38
CA TYR A 100 -1.40 -18.97 4.73
C TYR A 100 -2.73 -18.23 4.78
N GLY A 101 -2.93 -17.25 3.91
CA GLY A 101 -4.15 -16.45 3.94
C GLY A 101 -4.25 -15.46 2.80
N TYR A 102 -5.48 -15.02 2.54
CA TYR A 102 -5.78 -13.98 1.56
C TYR A 102 -5.65 -12.59 2.19
N VAL A 103 -5.17 -11.65 1.39
CA VAL A 103 -5.16 -10.22 1.66
C VAL A 103 -5.89 -9.55 0.48
N PRO A 104 -6.68 -8.48 0.72
CA PRO A 104 -7.33 -7.74 -0.37
C PRO A 104 -6.38 -7.40 -1.54
N ASN A 105 -6.98 -7.11 -2.70
CA ASN A 105 -6.28 -6.74 -3.93
C ASN A 105 -5.47 -7.89 -4.56
N ASN A 106 -6.07 -9.09 -4.61
CA ASN A 106 -5.49 -10.28 -5.24
C ASN A 106 -4.14 -10.70 -4.64
N ALA A 107 -4.00 -10.61 -3.32
CA ALA A 107 -2.75 -10.91 -2.63
C ALA A 107 -2.90 -12.05 -1.62
N PHE A 108 -1.80 -12.75 -1.34
CA PHE A 108 -1.76 -13.80 -0.32
C PHE A 108 -0.50 -13.68 0.53
N VAL A 109 -0.64 -13.99 1.82
CA VAL A 109 0.49 -14.24 2.71
C VAL A 109 1.01 -15.63 2.42
N MET A 110 2.30 -15.72 2.06
CA MET A 110 2.96 -16.97 1.71
C MET A 110 4.28 -17.09 2.44
N LYS A 111 4.62 -18.30 2.89
CA LYS A 111 5.94 -18.61 3.47
C LYS A 111 6.80 -19.30 2.43
N MET A 112 8.02 -18.81 2.23
CA MET A 112 9.00 -19.42 1.32
C MET A 112 10.43 -18.99 1.68
N ASN A 113 11.45 -19.67 1.15
CA ASN A 113 12.83 -19.20 1.28
C ASN A 113 13.19 -18.17 0.18
N GLU A 114 14.37 -17.57 0.28
CA GLU A 114 14.81 -16.50 -0.62
C GLU A 114 14.95 -16.96 -2.09
N SER A 115 15.40 -18.20 -2.32
CA SER A 115 15.52 -18.79 -3.65
C SER A 115 14.13 -18.95 -4.30
N VAL A 116 13.17 -19.50 -3.55
CA VAL A 116 11.79 -19.66 -4.02
C VAL A 116 11.15 -18.31 -4.28
N LYS A 117 11.38 -17.31 -3.41
CA LYS A 117 10.89 -15.94 -3.64
C LYS A 117 11.35 -15.37 -4.97
N ASN A 118 12.62 -15.55 -5.34
CA ASN A 118 13.13 -15.07 -6.62
C ASN A 118 12.46 -15.77 -7.81
N GLN A 119 12.19 -17.07 -7.69
CA GLN A 119 11.47 -17.82 -8.73
C GLN A 119 10.00 -17.37 -8.84
N VAL A 120 9.34 -17.10 -7.71
CA VAL A 120 7.95 -16.61 -7.67
C VAL A 120 7.85 -15.19 -8.25
N TYR A 121 8.79 -14.31 -7.91
CA TYR A 121 8.84 -12.94 -8.44
C TYR A 121 9.04 -12.87 -9.95
N SER A 122 9.61 -13.93 -10.55
CA SER A 122 9.85 -14.01 -12.00
C SER A 122 8.61 -14.47 -12.79
N LEU A 123 7.51 -14.80 -12.12
CA LEU A 123 6.26 -15.22 -12.78
C LEU A 123 5.55 -13.98 -13.36
N ASP A 124 5.07 -14.09 -14.60
CA ASP A 124 4.40 -13.02 -15.34
C ASP A 124 3.11 -12.51 -14.68
N PHE A 125 2.51 -13.32 -13.82
CA PHE A 125 1.30 -13.00 -13.07
C PHE A 125 1.56 -12.45 -11.65
N VAL A 126 2.81 -12.21 -11.24
CA VAL A 126 3.20 -11.67 -9.92
C VAL A 126 3.74 -10.24 -10.08
N LYS A 127 3.44 -9.35 -9.11
CA LYS A 127 3.97 -7.99 -9.04
C LYS A 127 4.55 -7.63 -7.68
#